data_AF-A0A815AJG6-F1
#
_entry.id   AF-A0A815AJG6-F1
#
_cell.length_a   1.000
_cell.length_b   1.000
_cell.length_c   1.000
_cell.angle_alpha   90.00
_cell.angle_beta   90.00
_cell.angle_gamma   90.00
#
_symmetry.space_group_name_H-M   'P 1'
#
loop_
_entity.id
_entity.type
_entity.pdbx_description
1 polymer ?
#
loop_
_entity_poly.entity_id
_entity_poly.type
_entity_poly.pdbx_seq_one_letter_code
_entity_poly.pdbx_strand_id
1 'polypeptide(L)'
;MASNNLHIGWADYAMLIVFLGLSVVIGIWHGCFGSKQTTTKDYLIAGGKMKYIEKRFSVALCVSITLTFTIGIMLFMSAILYGPSLALSQVTGLDVWVAIISCGVICAFYSSIGGMKAVIWTDVIQTIVMFLGVILSIVFGFINAGGIWKVFETANTGQRINVFNFDPSIRYTIWSLMIGGSFYAISCSCVVQTQTQRYMCMSSTRAAQKAIWINTLMLALILSLCSVVGLLIYSKYHDCDPLKAKLVSRSDQFYPLFVMETFERFPGLTGLFIACIMSGSLSSISSGINSITAVMVEDIWKRLITRRALSDKFQTILSKCICKN
;
A
#
# COMPACT_ATOMS: atom_id res chain seq x y z
N MET A 1 16.03 9.72 30.98
CA MET A 1 16.01 8.25 31.15
C MET A 1 14.77 7.75 30.43
N ALA A 2 14.79 7.02 29.32
CA ALA A 2 15.84 6.20 28.74
C ALA A 2 15.96 6.45 27.22
N SER A 3 17.17 6.77 26.74
CA SER A 3 17.57 6.46 25.37
C SER A 3 18.09 5.01 25.35
N ASN A 4 17.25 4.07 25.78
CA ASN A 4 17.57 2.67 25.56
C ASN A 4 17.34 2.42 24.08
N ASN A 5 18.39 2.00 23.41
CA ASN A 5 18.39 1.64 22.00
C ASN A 5 17.14 0.81 21.67
N LEU A 6 16.22 1.39 20.90
CA LEU A 6 15.01 0.77 20.36
C LEU A 6 15.37 -0.26 19.27
N HIS A 7 16.36 -1.13 19.54
CA HIS A 7 16.79 -2.14 18.60
C HIS A 7 15.94 -3.38 18.76
N ILE A 8 15.35 -3.78 17.63
CA ILE A 8 14.60 -5.02 17.52
C ILE A 8 15.50 -6.24 17.69
N GLY A 9 14.95 -7.31 18.26
CA GLY A 9 15.69 -8.55 18.51
C GLY A 9 15.88 -9.39 17.25
N TRP A 10 16.71 -10.43 17.33
CA TRP A 10 16.91 -11.37 16.22
C TRP A 10 15.59 -12.01 15.74
N ALA A 11 14.63 -12.22 16.64
CA ALA A 11 13.30 -12.74 16.33
C ALA A 11 12.49 -11.79 15.43
N ASP A 12 12.62 -10.47 15.63
CA ASP A 12 11.94 -9.48 14.80
C ASP A 12 12.53 -9.41 13.40
N TYR A 13 13.88 -9.45 13.29
CA TYR A 13 14.57 -9.56 12.01
C TYR A 13 14.19 -10.85 11.28
N ALA A 14 14.11 -11.98 11.98
CA ALA A 14 13.69 -13.24 11.40
C ALA A 14 12.26 -13.16 10.85
N MET A 15 11.32 -12.58 11.61
CA MET A 15 9.95 -12.36 11.14
C MET A 15 9.88 -11.48 9.90
N LEU A 16 10.65 -10.38 9.89
CA LEU A 16 10.72 -9.47 8.75
C LEU A 16 11.29 -10.15 7.50
N ILE A 17 12.39 -10.90 7.65
CA ILE A 17 13.04 -11.63 6.55
C ILE A 17 12.13 -12.74 6.02
N VAL A 18 11.52 -13.53 6.90
CA VAL A 18 10.59 -14.58 6.50
C VAL A 18 9.44 -13.97 5.71
N PHE A 19 8.87 -12.86 6.18
CA PHE A 19 7.73 -12.26 5.53
C PHE A 19 8.04 -11.62 4.16
N LEU A 20 9.11 -10.84 4.09
CA LEU A 20 9.58 -10.27 2.81
C LEU A 20 10.03 -11.39 1.86
N GLY A 21 10.68 -12.43 2.40
CA GLY A 21 11.10 -13.62 1.67
C GLY A 21 9.94 -14.40 1.07
N LEU A 22 8.83 -14.57 1.80
CA LEU A 22 7.62 -15.22 1.28
C LEU A 22 7.09 -14.53 0.03
N SER A 23 7.07 -13.20 0.01
CA SER A 23 6.64 -12.43 -1.17
C SER A 23 7.54 -12.70 -2.38
N VAL A 24 8.85 -12.78 -2.16
CA VAL A 24 9.83 -13.11 -3.20
C VAL A 24 9.67 -14.56 -3.68
N VAL A 25 9.50 -15.51 -2.76
CA VAL A 25 9.30 -16.93 -3.09
C VAL A 25 8.05 -17.14 -3.94
N ILE A 26 6.95 -16.47 -3.61
CA ILE A 26 5.70 -16.52 -4.41
C ILE A 26 5.93 -15.94 -5.80
N GLY A 27 6.64 -14.80 -5.89
CA GLY A 27 7.04 -14.19 -7.15
C GLY A 27 7.86 -15.14 -8.03
N ILE A 28 8.89 -15.76 -7.45
CA ILE A 28 9.76 -16.73 -8.14
C ILE A 28 8.98 -17.99 -8.52
N TRP A 29 8.15 -18.54 -7.63
CA TRP A 29 7.37 -19.73 -7.92
C TRP A 29 6.44 -19.49 -9.12
N HIS A 30 5.68 -18.41 -9.13
CA HIS A 30 4.82 -18.08 -10.27
C HIS A 30 5.61 -17.77 -11.55
N GLY A 31 6.80 -17.16 -11.44
CA GLY A 31 7.67 -16.91 -12.59
C GLY A 31 8.31 -18.17 -13.20
N CYS A 32 8.70 -19.13 -12.36
CA CYS A 32 9.42 -20.34 -12.78
C CYS A 32 8.48 -21.51 -13.11
N PHE A 33 7.45 -21.76 -12.29
CA PHE A 33 6.56 -22.91 -12.41
C PHE A 33 5.10 -22.54 -12.68
N GLY A 34 4.72 -21.27 -12.56
CA GLY A 34 3.39 -20.81 -12.97
C GLY A 34 3.20 -20.94 -14.48
N SER A 35 1.94 -20.98 -14.93
CA SER A 35 1.59 -20.99 -16.37
C SER A 35 2.38 -19.88 -17.07
N LYS A 36 3.32 -20.23 -17.98
CA LYS A 36 4.11 -19.23 -18.71
C LYS A 36 3.17 -18.25 -19.40
N GLN A 37 3.09 -17.02 -18.88
CA GLN A 37 2.35 -15.95 -19.54
C GLN A 37 3.18 -15.51 -20.73
N THR A 38 2.83 -16.04 -21.90
CA THR A 38 3.65 -15.93 -23.13
C THR A 38 3.35 -14.67 -23.93
N THR A 39 2.22 -13.99 -23.68
CA THR A 39 1.86 -12.75 -24.38
C THR A 39 1.84 -11.53 -23.45
N THR A 40 2.15 -10.35 -24.00
CA THR A 40 2.05 -9.06 -23.30
C THR A 40 0.64 -8.77 -22.79
N LYS A 41 -0.38 -9.30 -23.51
CA LYS A 41 -1.77 -9.25 -23.08
C LYS A 41 -2.03 -10.14 -21.86
N ASP A 42 -1.35 -11.26 -21.72
CA ASP A 42 -1.46 -12.09 -20.51
C ASP A 42 -0.68 -11.50 -19.33
N TYR A 43 0.48 -10.88 -19.62
CA TYR A 43 1.40 -10.35 -18.62
C TYR A 43 0.97 -8.99 -18.04
N LEU A 44 0.56 -8.06 -18.92
CA LEU A 44 0.14 -6.70 -18.55
C LEU A 44 -1.38 -6.53 -18.59
N ILE A 45 -2.17 -7.52 -19.03
CA ILE A 45 -3.66 -7.48 -19.11
C ILE A 45 -4.14 -6.12 -19.59
N ALA A 46 -3.46 -5.64 -20.63
CA ALA A 46 -3.56 -4.27 -21.10
C ALA A 46 -4.57 -4.24 -22.24
N GLY A 47 -5.85 -4.14 -21.88
CA GLY A 47 -6.92 -4.01 -22.85
C GLY A 47 -8.17 -3.45 -22.20
N GLY A 48 -8.55 -2.22 -22.57
CA GLY A 48 -9.88 -1.70 -22.25
C GLY A 48 -10.03 -0.19 -22.40
N LYS A 49 -9.60 0.60 -21.40
CA LYS A 49 -10.08 1.99 -21.27
C LYS A 49 -9.36 3.02 -22.13
N MET A 50 -8.05 2.92 -22.31
CA MET A 50 -7.35 3.92 -23.14
C MET A 50 -7.69 3.81 -24.63
N LYS A 51 -8.06 2.62 -25.11
CA LYS A 51 -8.68 2.44 -26.44
C LYS A 51 -10.07 3.08 -26.53
N TYR A 52 -10.84 3.11 -25.45
CA TYR A 52 -12.13 3.79 -25.43
C TYR A 52 -11.98 5.31 -25.54
N ILE A 53 -11.08 5.91 -24.73
CA ILE A 53 -10.84 7.36 -24.76
C ILE A 53 -10.36 7.81 -26.14
N GLU A 54 -9.46 7.05 -26.75
CA GLU A 54 -9.01 7.28 -28.13
C GLU A 54 -10.17 7.23 -29.13
N LYS A 55 -10.97 6.15 -29.11
CA LYS A 55 -12.10 6.00 -30.02
C LYS A 55 -13.16 7.09 -29.84
N ARG A 56 -13.34 7.59 -28.63
CA ARG A 56 -14.38 8.56 -28.29
C ARG A 56 -13.96 10.01 -28.51
N PHE A 57 -12.68 10.31 -28.31
CA PHE A 57 -12.12 11.66 -28.32
C PHE A 57 -10.93 11.77 -29.28
N SER A 58 -9.70 11.60 -28.81
CA SER A 58 -8.49 11.74 -29.63
C SER A 58 -7.27 11.04 -29.03
N VAL A 59 -6.26 10.79 -29.86
CA VAL A 59 -4.97 10.23 -29.44
C VAL A 59 -4.22 11.19 -28.52
N ALA A 60 -4.26 12.50 -28.80
CA ALA A 60 -3.60 13.52 -27.99
C ALA A 60 -4.12 13.51 -26.54
N LEU A 61 -5.45 13.43 -26.36
CA LEU A 61 -6.05 13.34 -25.02
C LEU A 61 -5.63 12.06 -24.29
N CYS A 62 -5.53 10.94 -25.00
CA CYS A 62 -5.08 9.66 -24.45
C CYS A 62 -3.65 9.75 -23.92
N VAL A 63 -2.73 10.36 -24.66
CA VAL A 63 -1.33 10.56 -24.24
C VAL A 63 -1.26 11.49 -23.02
N SER A 64 -1.99 12.61 -23.02
CA SER A 64 -2.01 13.54 -21.88
C SER A 64 -2.52 12.89 -20.59
N ILE A 65 -3.57 12.08 -20.68
CA ILE A 65 -4.10 11.32 -19.53
C ILE A 65 -3.06 10.30 -19.05
N THR A 66 -2.38 9.60 -19.96
CA THR A 66 -1.34 8.63 -19.62
C THR A 66 -0.18 9.26 -18.87
N LEU A 67 0.29 10.42 -19.33
CA LEU A 67 1.39 11.14 -18.70
C LEU A 67 0.98 11.65 -17.32
N THR A 68 -0.21 12.24 -17.21
CA THR A 68 -0.74 12.77 -15.94
C THR A 68 -0.94 11.64 -14.92
N PHE A 69 -1.50 10.50 -15.37
CA PHE A 69 -1.63 9.30 -14.55
C PHE A 69 -0.28 8.79 -14.06
N THR A 70 0.71 8.68 -14.95
CA THR A 70 2.06 8.21 -14.62
C THR A 70 2.71 9.08 -13.54
N ILE A 71 2.70 10.40 -13.73
CA ILE A 71 3.27 11.34 -12.76
C ILE A 71 2.53 11.24 -11.43
N GLY A 72 1.19 11.22 -11.47
CA GLY A 72 0.35 11.11 -10.28
C GLY A 72 0.61 9.85 -9.47
N ILE A 73 0.72 8.69 -10.14
CA ILE A 73 0.97 7.41 -9.45
C ILE A 73 2.42 7.34 -8.93
N MET A 74 3.42 7.91 -9.63
CA MET A 74 4.80 8.00 -9.12
C MET A 74 4.89 8.83 -7.82
N LEU A 75 4.24 9.98 -7.79
CA LEU A 75 4.19 10.84 -6.60
C LEU A 75 3.49 10.13 -5.43
N PHE A 76 2.35 9.48 -5.72
CA PHE A 76 1.62 8.68 -4.74
C PHE A 76 2.46 7.53 -4.18
N MET A 77 3.16 6.78 -5.05
CA MET A 77 4.03 5.69 -4.62
C MET A 77 5.18 6.17 -3.75
N SER A 78 5.75 7.34 -4.06
CA SER A 78 6.82 7.95 -3.28
C SER A 78 6.36 8.27 -1.85
N ALA A 79 5.16 8.84 -1.70
CA ALA A 79 4.58 9.12 -0.38
C ALA A 79 4.30 7.85 0.44
N ILE A 80 3.76 6.81 -0.20
CA ILE A 80 3.44 5.54 0.45
C ILE A 80 4.68 4.75 0.88
N LEU A 81 5.80 4.87 0.16
CA LEU A 81 7.04 4.18 0.52
C LEU A 81 7.77 4.85 1.69
N TYR A 82 7.61 6.17 1.85
CA TYR A 82 8.33 6.93 2.87
C TYR A 82 7.96 6.52 4.30
N GLY A 83 6.67 6.42 4.63
CA GLY A 83 6.19 6.08 5.98
C GLY A 83 6.74 4.75 6.54
N PRO A 84 6.58 3.62 5.83
CA PRO A 84 7.16 2.34 6.22
C PRO A 84 8.69 2.37 6.30
N SER A 85 9.36 3.06 5.37
CA SER A 85 10.82 3.16 5.37
C SER A 85 11.31 3.95 6.59
N LEU A 86 10.56 4.97 7.01
CA LEU A 86 10.82 5.69 8.24
C LEU A 86 10.63 4.80 9.47
N ALA A 87 9.55 4.01 9.51
CA ALA A 87 9.31 3.04 10.58
C ALA A 87 10.44 1.99 10.66
N LEU A 88 10.86 1.44 9.51
CA LEU A 88 11.95 0.48 9.40
C LEU A 88 13.30 1.09 9.83
N SER A 89 13.57 2.35 9.47
CA SER A 89 14.77 3.07 9.87
C SER A 89 14.84 3.27 11.39
N GLN A 90 13.73 3.62 12.03
CA GLN A 90 13.70 3.85 13.49
C GLN A 90 14.03 2.60 14.30
N VAL A 91 13.59 1.44 13.84
CA VAL A 91 13.68 0.16 14.57
C VAL A 91 14.96 -0.61 14.26
N THR A 92 15.49 -0.46 13.05
CA THR A 92 16.75 -1.10 12.63
C THR A 92 17.97 -0.19 12.84
N GLY A 93 17.78 1.13 12.92
CA GLY A 93 18.85 2.12 12.87
C GLY A 93 19.43 2.33 11.47
N LEU A 94 18.87 1.70 10.43
CA LEU A 94 19.31 1.90 9.05
C LEU A 94 18.95 3.30 8.56
N ASP A 95 19.76 3.83 7.65
CA ASP A 95 19.42 5.07 6.96
C ASP A 95 18.13 4.90 6.14
N VAL A 96 17.26 5.92 6.16
CA VAL A 96 15.95 5.88 5.50
C VAL A 96 16.10 5.65 3.99
N TRP A 97 17.15 6.17 3.35
CA TRP A 97 17.39 5.96 1.92
C TRP A 97 17.74 4.52 1.60
N VAL A 98 18.51 3.86 2.48
CA VAL A 98 18.81 2.43 2.32
C VAL A 98 17.52 1.60 2.38
N ALA A 99 16.62 1.92 3.33
CA ALA A 99 15.32 1.27 3.44
C ALA A 99 14.44 1.50 2.20
N ILE A 100 14.40 2.73 1.68
CA ILE A 100 13.63 3.07 0.46
C ILE A 100 14.15 2.27 -0.73
N ILE A 101 15.46 2.32 -0.98
CA ILE A 101 16.09 1.67 -2.13
C ILE A 101 15.93 0.15 -2.05
N SER A 102 16.18 -0.46 -0.89
CA SER A 102 16.06 -1.90 -0.72
C SER A 102 14.64 -2.39 -1.03
N CYS A 103 13.63 -1.64 -0.58
CA CYS A 103 12.23 -2.03 -0.77
C CYS A 103 11.76 -1.82 -2.20
N GLY A 104 12.22 -0.75 -2.85
CA GLY A 104 12.02 -0.55 -4.28
C GLY A 104 12.60 -1.70 -5.10
N VAL A 105 13.86 -2.09 -4.83
CA VAL A 105 14.55 -3.18 -5.53
C VAL A 105 13.86 -4.52 -5.32
N ILE A 106 13.50 -4.87 -4.09
CA ILE A 106 12.77 -6.12 -3.79
C ILE A 106 11.43 -6.14 -4.53
N CYS A 107 10.69 -5.02 -4.50
CA CYS A 107 9.40 -4.89 -5.17
C CYS A 107 9.49 -5.05 -6.68
N ALA A 108 10.44 -4.33 -7.30
CA ALA A 108 10.73 -4.42 -8.72
C ALA A 108 11.12 -5.86 -9.12
N PHE A 109 11.96 -6.51 -8.32
CA PHE A 109 12.44 -7.86 -8.58
C PHE A 109 11.29 -8.88 -8.63
N TYR A 110 10.49 -9.02 -7.57
CA TYR A 110 9.42 -10.03 -7.56
C TYR A 110 8.29 -9.69 -8.56
N SER A 111 8.02 -8.40 -8.79
CA SER A 111 7.00 -7.96 -9.75
C SER A 111 7.43 -8.22 -11.21
N SER A 112 8.73 -8.06 -11.52
CA SER A 112 9.29 -8.31 -12.85
C SER A 112 9.38 -9.79 -13.22
N ILE A 113 9.43 -10.68 -12.22
CA ILE A 113 9.53 -12.13 -12.42
C ILE A 113 8.15 -12.76 -12.51
N GLY A 114 7.24 -12.42 -11.60
CA GLY A 114 5.98 -13.12 -11.42
C GLY A 114 4.78 -12.59 -12.22
N GLY A 115 4.86 -11.36 -12.74
CA GLY A 115 3.75 -10.71 -13.47
C GLY A 115 2.49 -10.50 -12.63
N MET A 116 1.37 -10.14 -13.28
CA MET A 116 0.13 -9.76 -12.59
C MET A 116 -0.43 -10.86 -11.67
N LYS A 117 -0.30 -12.14 -12.03
CA LYS A 117 -0.78 -13.25 -11.19
C LYS A 117 -0.02 -13.34 -9.87
N ALA A 118 1.30 -13.22 -9.90
CA ALA A 118 2.10 -13.24 -8.69
C ALA A 118 1.80 -12.04 -7.80
N VAL A 119 1.67 -10.85 -8.41
CA VAL A 119 1.31 -9.61 -7.70
C VAL A 119 -0.01 -9.80 -6.95
N ILE A 120 -1.04 -10.36 -7.59
CA ILE A 120 -2.33 -10.63 -6.93
C ILE A 120 -2.16 -11.59 -5.73
N TRP A 121 -1.39 -12.66 -5.87
CA TRP A 121 -1.18 -13.61 -4.77
C TRP A 121 -0.36 -13.04 -3.61
N THR A 122 0.68 -12.26 -3.92
CA THR A 122 1.45 -11.56 -2.87
C THR A 122 0.55 -10.58 -2.13
N ASP A 123 -0.33 -9.86 -2.84
CA ASP A 123 -1.25 -8.91 -2.21
C ASP A 123 -2.26 -9.57 -1.27
N VAL A 124 -2.73 -10.78 -1.59
CA VAL A 124 -3.66 -11.52 -0.72
C VAL A 124 -3.00 -11.80 0.62
N ILE A 125 -1.76 -12.30 0.62
CA ILE A 125 -1.02 -12.60 1.85
C ILE A 125 -0.67 -11.32 2.59
N GLN A 126 -0.22 -10.28 1.88
CA GLN A 126 0.08 -8.97 2.45
C GLN A 126 -1.15 -8.33 3.10
N THR A 127 -2.34 -8.49 2.51
CA THR A 127 -3.61 -8.00 3.09
C THR A 127 -3.94 -8.73 4.39
N ILE A 128 -3.85 -10.07 4.41
CA ILE A 128 -4.12 -10.86 5.62
C ILE A 128 -3.21 -10.41 6.77
N VAL A 129 -1.92 -10.21 6.47
CA VAL A 129 -0.93 -9.80 7.46
C VAL A 129 -1.13 -8.36 7.90
N MET A 130 -1.53 -7.45 7.00
CA MET A 130 -1.91 -6.09 7.37
C MET A 130 -3.05 -6.06 8.38
N PHE A 131 -4.11 -6.85 8.17
CA PHE A 131 -5.21 -6.97 9.15
C PHE A 131 -4.74 -7.57 10.46
N LEU A 132 -3.94 -8.64 10.41
CA LEU A 132 -3.38 -9.28 11.61
C LEU A 132 -2.59 -8.27 12.46
N GLY A 133 -1.68 -7.50 11.84
CA GLY A 133 -0.86 -6.52 12.54
C GLY A 133 -1.69 -5.43 13.22
N VAL A 134 -2.68 -4.87 12.50
CA VAL A 134 -3.56 -3.84 13.06
C VAL A 134 -4.43 -4.39 14.19
N ILE A 135 -5.01 -5.58 14.04
CA ILE A 135 -5.83 -6.21 15.08
C ILE A 135 -5.00 -6.49 16.33
N LEU A 136 -3.78 -7.02 16.18
CA LEU A 136 -2.88 -7.27 17.32
C LEU A 136 -2.53 -5.95 18.03
N SER A 137 -2.19 -4.90 17.29
CA SER A 137 -1.93 -3.57 17.87
C SER A 137 -3.12 -3.04 18.69
N ILE A 138 -4.35 -3.28 18.22
CA ILE A 138 -5.57 -2.87 18.93
C ILE A 138 -5.77 -3.70 20.21
N VAL A 139 -5.66 -5.02 20.12
CA VAL A 139 -5.89 -5.93 21.26
C VAL A 139 -4.90 -5.64 22.38
N PHE A 140 -3.60 -5.62 22.09
CA PHE A 140 -2.58 -5.33 23.09
C PHE A 140 -2.62 -3.86 23.53
N GLY A 141 -2.96 -2.95 22.64
CA GLY A 141 -3.18 -1.54 22.97
C GLY A 141 -4.26 -1.37 24.05
N PHE A 142 -5.41 -2.05 23.91
CA PHE A 142 -6.47 -2.00 24.92
C PHE A 142 -6.05 -2.66 26.24
N ILE A 143 -5.34 -3.79 26.19
CA ILE A 143 -4.84 -4.46 27.40
C ILE A 143 -3.90 -3.53 28.17
N ASN A 144 -2.95 -2.90 27.48
CA ASN A 144 -1.98 -1.99 28.09
C ASN A 144 -2.60 -0.68 28.58
N ALA A 145 -3.67 -0.20 27.92
CA ALA A 145 -4.39 0.99 28.34
C ALA A 145 -5.29 0.76 29.59
N GLY A 146 -5.48 -0.49 30.02
CA GLY A 146 -6.36 -0.84 31.14
C GLY A 146 -7.82 -1.06 30.73
N GLY A 147 -8.08 -1.36 29.45
CA GLY A 147 -9.39 -1.71 28.91
C GLY A 147 -9.93 -0.71 27.89
N ILE A 148 -10.94 -1.15 27.14
CA ILE A 148 -11.57 -0.39 26.05
C ILE A 148 -12.21 0.91 26.57
N TRP A 149 -12.95 0.82 27.67
CA TRP A 149 -13.72 1.94 28.22
C TRP A 149 -12.84 3.13 28.61
N LYS A 150 -11.69 2.88 29.24
CA LYS A 150 -10.74 3.92 29.65
C LYS A 150 -10.19 4.70 28.46
N VAL A 151 -9.95 4.03 27.33
CA VAL A 151 -9.48 4.67 26.09
C VAL A 151 -10.54 5.61 25.53
N PHE A 152 -11.78 5.15 25.46
CA PHE A 152 -12.90 5.97 24.97
C PHE A 152 -13.22 7.14 25.90
N GLU A 153 -13.14 6.95 27.21
CA GLU A 153 -13.30 8.01 28.21
C GLU A 153 -12.22 9.08 28.06
N THR A 154 -10.95 8.67 27.98
CA THR A 154 -9.81 9.58 27.76
C THR A 154 -9.96 10.36 26.44
N ALA A 155 -10.36 9.67 25.37
CA ALA A 155 -10.57 10.29 24.07
C ALA A 155 -11.75 11.28 24.07
N ASN A 156 -12.81 11.00 24.82
CA ASN A 156 -13.96 11.90 24.95
C ASN A 156 -13.59 13.16 25.76
N THR A 157 -12.90 12.99 26.89
CA THR A 157 -12.37 14.11 27.70
C THR A 157 -11.41 14.97 26.88
N GLY A 158 -10.58 14.34 26.05
CA GLY A 158 -9.67 15.00 25.11
C GLY A 158 -10.33 15.61 23.86
N GLN A 159 -11.66 15.55 23.73
CA GLN A 159 -12.43 16.04 22.58
C GLN A 159 -11.94 15.47 21.24
N ARG A 160 -11.46 14.22 21.24
CA ARG A 160 -10.98 13.53 20.03
C ARG A 160 -12.07 12.76 19.28
N ILE A 161 -13.22 12.52 19.93
CA ILE A 161 -14.37 11.86 19.32
C ILE A 161 -15.33 12.93 18.80
N ASN A 162 -15.14 13.36 17.55
CA ASN A 162 -16.06 14.27 16.88
C ASN A 162 -16.51 13.69 15.54
N VAL A 163 -17.56 12.87 15.59
CA VAL A 163 -18.05 12.11 14.43
C VAL A 163 -18.89 12.99 13.49
N PHE A 164 -19.62 13.96 14.03
CA PHE A 164 -20.62 14.75 13.30
C PHE A 164 -20.27 16.24 13.30
N ASN A 165 -19.16 16.59 12.67
CA ASN A 165 -18.80 17.99 12.44
C ASN A 165 -19.25 18.45 11.05
N PHE A 166 -20.05 19.52 10.99
CA PHE A 166 -20.64 20.07 9.77
C PHE A 166 -19.96 21.37 9.31
N ASP A 167 -18.95 21.87 10.02
CA ASP A 167 -18.28 23.14 9.70
C ASP A 167 -17.42 23.02 8.43
N PRO A 168 -17.74 23.72 7.32
CA PRO A 168 -17.00 23.62 6.08
C PRO A 168 -15.57 24.18 6.15
N SER A 169 -15.21 24.93 7.20
CA SER A 169 -13.86 25.47 7.38
C SER A 169 -12.85 24.43 7.88
N ILE A 170 -13.33 23.32 8.44
CA ILE A 170 -12.50 22.26 8.99
C ILE A 170 -12.17 21.24 7.90
N ARG A 171 -10.88 20.83 7.83
CA ARG A 171 -10.36 19.93 6.80
C ARG A 171 -11.10 18.60 6.69
N TYR A 172 -11.48 18.01 7.82
CA TYR A 172 -12.18 16.73 7.89
C TYR A 172 -13.52 16.90 8.57
N THR A 173 -14.56 16.98 7.77
CA THR A 173 -15.98 17.06 8.16
C THR A 173 -16.81 16.04 7.43
N ILE A 174 -18.06 15.87 7.87
CA ILE A 174 -19.00 14.98 7.20
C ILE A 174 -19.19 15.34 5.72
N TRP A 175 -19.17 16.63 5.36
CA TRP A 175 -19.27 17.08 3.97
C TRP A 175 -18.05 16.66 3.15
N SER A 176 -16.84 16.93 3.65
CA SER A 176 -15.61 16.56 2.97
C SER A 176 -15.45 15.04 2.82
N LEU A 177 -15.91 14.27 3.81
CA LEU A 177 -15.82 12.80 3.83
C LEU A 177 -16.90 12.15 2.97
N MET A 178 -18.15 12.62 3.05
CA MET A 178 -19.24 12.06 2.24
C MET A 178 -19.11 12.48 0.78
N ILE A 179 -18.97 13.77 0.49
CA ILE A 179 -18.90 14.26 -0.90
C ILE A 179 -17.52 13.95 -1.47
N GLY A 180 -16.46 14.47 -0.85
CA GLY A 180 -15.08 14.29 -1.32
C GLY A 180 -14.64 12.83 -1.31
N GLY A 181 -14.97 12.08 -0.25
CA GLY A 181 -14.68 10.64 -0.18
C GLY A 181 -15.45 9.82 -1.23
N SER A 182 -16.69 10.17 -1.56
CA SER A 182 -17.43 9.49 -2.64
C SER A 182 -16.78 9.74 -4.01
N PHE A 183 -16.45 10.99 -4.35
CA PHE A 183 -15.74 11.30 -5.60
C PHE A 183 -14.37 10.61 -5.66
N TYR A 184 -13.65 10.58 -4.54
CA TYR A 184 -12.38 9.89 -4.44
C TYR A 184 -12.53 8.37 -4.64
N ALA A 185 -13.48 7.73 -3.98
CA ALA A 185 -13.75 6.29 -4.10
C ALA A 185 -14.15 5.90 -5.53
N ILE A 186 -14.99 6.71 -6.18
CA ILE A 186 -15.37 6.52 -7.58
C ILE A 186 -14.14 6.68 -8.48
N SER A 187 -13.31 7.71 -8.28
CA SER A 187 -12.09 7.91 -9.07
C SER A 187 -11.14 6.73 -8.95
N CYS A 188 -10.85 6.28 -7.72
CA CYS A 188 -9.99 5.13 -7.45
C CYS A 188 -10.52 3.83 -8.06
N SER A 189 -11.84 3.62 -8.02
CA SER A 189 -12.44 2.38 -8.53
C SER A 189 -12.63 2.40 -10.05
N CYS A 190 -12.95 3.55 -10.64
CA CYS A 190 -13.40 3.63 -12.03
C CYS A 190 -12.35 4.20 -12.99
N VAL A 191 -11.38 4.97 -12.53
CA VAL A 191 -10.45 5.67 -13.44
C VAL A 191 -9.03 5.11 -13.33
N VAL A 192 -8.61 4.77 -12.11
CA VAL A 192 -7.24 4.34 -11.85
C VAL A 192 -6.97 2.99 -12.54
N GLN A 193 -5.84 2.93 -13.24
CA GLN A 193 -5.44 1.76 -14.02
C GLN A 193 -5.22 0.52 -13.14
N THR A 194 -4.65 0.70 -11.93
CA THR A 194 -4.34 -0.40 -10.99
C THR A 194 -5.56 -1.26 -10.68
N GLN A 195 -6.71 -0.62 -10.46
CA GLN A 195 -7.97 -1.32 -10.17
C GLN A 195 -8.66 -1.82 -11.43
N THR A 196 -8.67 -1.01 -12.49
CA THR A 196 -9.27 -1.42 -13.77
C THR A 196 -8.61 -2.69 -14.32
N GLN A 197 -7.29 -2.79 -14.22
CA GLN A 197 -6.51 -3.94 -14.67
C GLN A 197 -6.95 -5.22 -13.94
N ARG A 198 -7.19 -5.15 -12.63
CA ARG A 198 -7.68 -6.29 -11.83
C ARG A 198 -9.07 -6.75 -12.27
N TYR A 199 -9.97 -5.81 -12.56
CA TYR A 199 -11.33 -6.16 -13.00
C TYR A 199 -11.34 -6.87 -14.35
N MET A 200 -10.46 -6.50 -15.26
CA MET A 200 -10.33 -7.16 -16.57
C MET A 200 -9.74 -8.59 -16.46
N CYS A 201 -9.09 -8.93 -15.34
CA CYS A 201 -8.61 -10.29 -15.09
C CYS A 201 -9.74 -11.27 -14.68
N MET A 202 -10.93 -10.76 -14.36
CA MET A 202 -12.01 -11.58 -13.82
C MET A 202 -12.82 -12.27 -14.90
N SER A 203 -13.29 -13.47 -14.61
CA SER A 203 -14.05 -14.31 -15.55
C SER A 203 -15.43 -13.76 -15.91
N SER A 204 -15.99 -12.85 -15.12
CA SER A 204 -17.31 -12.26 -15.36
C SER A 204 -17.48 -10.89 -14.74
N THR A 205 -18.39 -10.08 -15.29
CA THR A 205 -18.78 -8.77 -14.74
C THR A 205 -19.35 -8.89 -13.32
N ARG A 206 -20.11 -9.95 -13.02
CA ARG A 206 -20.63 -10.20 -11.67
C ARG A 206 -19.50 -10.46 -10.67
N ALA A 207 -18.44 -11.17 -11.07
CA ALA A 207 -17.27 -11.37 -10.21
C ALA A 207 -16.56 -10.03 -9.94
N ALA A 208 -16.36 -9.19 -10.96
CA ALA A 208 -15.77 -7.86 -10.81
C ALA A 208 -16.61 -6.95 -9.88
N GLN A 209 -17.94 -6.95 -10.03
CA GLN A 209 -18.85 -6.20 -9.14
C GLN A 209 -18.75 -6.66 -7.69
N LYS A 210 -18.74 -7.98 -7.45
CA LYS A 210 -18.54 -8.53 -6.10
C LYS A 210 -17.19 -8.11 -5.52
N ALA A 211 -16.12 -8.15 -6.32
CA ALA A 211 -14.79 -7.73 -5.90
C ALA A 211 -14.74 -6.25 -5.49
N ILE A 212 -15.43 -5.37 -6.23
CA ILE A 212 -15.55 -3.94 -5.88
C ILE A 212 -16.22 -3.77 -4.51
N TRP A 213 -17.34 -4.44 -4.27
CA TRP A 213 -18.04 -4.35 -2.98
C TRP A 213 -17.21 -4.88 -1.81
N ILE A 214 -16.54 -6.01 -1.99
CA ILE A 214 -15.63 -6.57 -0.98
C ILE A 214 -14.48 -5.58 -0.71
N ASN A 215 -13.86 -5.02 -1.75
CA ASN A 215 -12.79 -4.04 -1.61
C ASN A 215 -13.25 -2.79 -0.84
N THR A 216 -14.43 -2.25 -1.15
CA THR A 216 -15.00 -1.09 -0.45
C THR A 216 -15.25 -1.39 1.03
N LEU A 217 -15.81 -2.57 1.34
CA LEU A 217 -16.05 -2.98 2.73
C LEU A 217 -14.74 -3.17 3.50
N MET A 218 -13.76 -3.84 2.91
CA MET A 218 -12.45 -4.08 3.52
C MET A 218 -11.68 -2.78 3.75
N LEU A 219 -11.78 -1.83 2.82
CA LEU A 219 -11.19 -0.50 2.98
C LEU A 219 -11.86 0.29 4.12
N ALA A 220 -13.19 0.25 4.20
CA ALA A 220 -13.91 0.89 5.31
C ALA A 220 -13.53 0.27 6.67
N LEU A 221 -13.38 -1.05 6.71
CA LEU A 221 -12.97 -1.78 7.91
C LEU A 221 -11.54 -1.45 8.33
N ILE A 222 -10.56 -1.44 7.42
CA ILE A 222 -9.18 -1.13 7.81
C ILE A 222 -9.04 0.33 8.26
N LEU A 223 -9.74 1.28 7.62
CA LEU A 223 -9.72 2.68 8.03
C LEU A 223 -10.36 2.91 9.41
N SER A 224 -11.45 2.19 9.72
CA SER A 224 -12.06 2.27 11.04
C SER A 224 -11.15 1.69 12.12
N LEU A 225 -10.48 0.56 11.85
CA LEU A 225 -9.47 -0.02 12.75
C LEU A 225 -8.28 0.94 12.97
N CYS A 226 -7.76 1.57 11.92
CA CYS A 226 -6.72 2.59 12.03
C CYS A 226 -7.16 3.80 12.88
N SER A 227 -8.44 4.15 12.84
CA SER A 227 -8.99 5.24 13.67
C SER A 227 -8.99 4.85 15.15
N VAL A 228 -9.31 3.60 15.48
CA VAL A 228 -9.20 3.05 16.85
C VAL A 228 -7.74 3.05 17.32
N VAL A 229 -6.79 2.68 16.47
CA VAL A 229 -5.35 2.81 16.77
C VAL A 229 -4.98 4.26 17.07
N GLY A 230 -5.50 5.23 16.32
CA GLY A 230 -5.28 6.66 16.61
C GLY A 230 -5.78 7.08 18.01
N LEU A 231 -6.93 6.56 18.45
CA LEU A 231 -7.43 6.78 19.80
C LEU A 231 -6.55 6.13 20.87
N LEU A 232 -6.01 4.94 20.60
CA LEU A 232 -5.08 4.25 21.50
C LEU A 232 -3.77 5.04 21.67
N ILE A 233 -3.19 5.50 20.55
CA ILE A 233 -2.01 6.37 20.56
C ILE A 233 -2.29 7.63 21.36
N TYR A 234 -3.44 8.27 21.16
CA TYR A 234 -3.84 9.45 21.93
C TYR A 234 -3.95 9.12 23.43
N SER A 235 -4.66 8.05 23.80
CA SER A 235 -4.82 7.65 25.20
C SER A 235 -3.48 7.36 25.88
N LYS A 236 -2.51 6.79 25.18
CA LYS A 236 -1.15 6.54 25.69
C LYS A 236 -0.34 7.83 25.90
N TYR A 237 -0.46 8.79 24.99
CA TYR A 237 0.42 9.96 24.91
C TYR A 237 -0.25 11.31 25.25
N HIS A 238 -1.48 11.30 25.75
CA HIS A 238 -2.19 12.55 26.07
C HIS A 238 -1.50 13.39 27.15
N ASP A 239 -0.85 12.74 28.13
CA ASP A 239 -0.11 13.40 29.23
C ASP A 239 1.31 13.82 28.83
N CYS A 240 1.95 13.06 27.95
CA CYS A 240 3.35 13.30 27.54
C CYS A 240 3.47 13.17 26.02
N ASP A 241 3.63 14.32 25.36
CA ASP A 241 3.77 14.40 23.92
C ASP A 241 5.17 13.92 23.46
N PRO A 242 5.28 12.79 22.71
CA PRO A 242 6.54 12.22 22.28
C PRO A 242 7.33 13.15 21.35
N LEU A 243 6.66 14.06 20.64
CA LEU A 243 7.31 15.02 19.74
C LEU A 243 8.04 16.10 20.55
N LYS A 244 7.38 16.63 21.59
CA LYS A 244 8.00 17.62 22.50
C LYS A 244 9.08 16.99 23.37
N ALA A 245 8.89 15.74 23.76
CA ALA A 245 9.89 14.95 24.48
C ALA A 245 11.09 14.53 23.62
N LYS A 246 11.09 14.84 22.31
CA LYS A 246 12.13 14.46 21.33
C LYS A 246 12.35 12.95 21.22
N LEU A 247 11.34 12.15 21.53
CA LEU A 247 11.34 10.71 21.29
C LEU A 247 11.11 10.40 19.80
N VAL A 248 10.38 11.29 19.12
CA VAL A 248 10.16 11.25 17.67
C VAL A 248 10.45 12.61 17.06
N SER A 249 10.85 12.61 15.78
CA SER A 249 11.08 13.82 14.99
C SER A 249 9.87 14.24 14.17
N ARG A 250 8.97 13.30 13.84
CA ARG A 250 7.78 13.54 12.99
C ARG A 250 6.55 12.82 13.52
N SER A 251 5.37 13.34 13.21
CA SER A 251 4.08 12.75 13.59
C SER A 251 3.86 11.34 13.03
N ASP A 252 4.42 11.03 11.86
CA ASP A 252 4.26 9.73 11.21
C ASP A 252 4.92 8.59 12.01
N GLN A 253 5.76 8.94 12.98
CA GLN A 253 6.48 7.99 13.84
C GLN A 253 5.70 7.59 15.10
N PHE A 254 4.54 8.21 15.37
CA PHE A 254 3.76 7.88 16.57
C PHE A 254 3.27 6.44 16.58
N TYR A 255 2.84 5.91 15.44
CA TYR A 255 2.34 4.54 15.39
C TYR A 255 3.47 3.51 15.54
N PRO A 256 4.60 3.61 14.82
CA PRO A 256 5.77 2.78 15.10
C PRO A 256 6.20 2.83 16.57
N LEU A 257 6.33 4.02 17.16
CA LEU A 257 6.70 4.17 18.57
C LEU A 257 5.71 3.45 19.50
N PHE A 258 4.41 3.67 19.29
CA PHE A 258 3.35 3.01 20.07
C PHE A 258 3.45 1.49 20.03
N VAL A 259 3.68 0.91 18.85
CA VAL A 259 3.81 -0.54 18.70
C VAL A 259 5.06 -1.06 19.41
N MET A 260 6.20 -0.39 19.24
CA MET A 260 7.45 -0.78 19.90
C MET A 260 7.27 -0.88 21.41
N GLU A 261 6.66 0.14 22.03
CA GLU A 261 6.37 0.15 23.46
C GLU A 261 5.32 -0.89 23.87
N THR A 262 4.32 -1.14 23.01
CA THR A 262 3.24 -2.09 23.30
C THR A 262 3.72 -3.53 23.25
N PHE A 263 4.63 -3.86 22.32
CA PHE A 263 5.13 -5.20 22.06
C PHE A 263 6.50 -5.51 22.67
N GLU A 264 7.07 -4.61 23.49
CA GLU A 264 8.38 -4.77 24.12
C GLU A 264 8.55 -6.14 24.82
N ARG A 265 7.47 -6.67 25.39
CA ARG A 265 7.47 -7.96 26.13
C ARG A 265 7.34 -9.20 25.23
N PHE A 266 7.02 -9.04 23.95
CA PHE A 266 6.69 -10.13 23.03
C PHE A 266 7.63 -10.14 21.83
N PRO A 267 8.74 -10.89 21.89
CA PRO A 267 9.72 -10.89 20.80
C PRO A 267 9.08 -11.40 19.50
N GLY A 268 9.33 -10.70 18.39
CA GLY A 268 8.81 -11.04 17.07
C GLY A 268 7.54 -10.28 16.66
N LEU A 269 6.73 -9.78 17.59
CA LEU A 269 5.49 -9.05 17.25
C LEU A 269 5.78 -7.67 16.65
N THR A 270 6.86 -7.04 17.09
CA THR A 270 7.36 -5.79 16.53
C THR A 270 7.84 -6.00 15.09
N GLY A 271 8.64 -7.03 14.84
CA GLY A 271 9.08 -7.41 13.50
C GLY A 271 7.92 -7.76 12.57
N LEU A 272 6.91 -8.47 13.09
CA LEU A 272 5.65 -8.74 12.39
C LEU A 272 4.94 -7.44 12.00
N PHE A 273 4.80 -6.49 12.92
CA PHE A 273 4.17 -5.20 12.63
C PHE A 273 4.90 -4.40 11.56
N ILE A 274 6.23 -4.33 11.63
CA ILE A 274 7.03 -3.66 10.60
C ILE A 274 6.78 -4.36 9.26
N ALA A 275 6.81 -5.68 9.23
CA ALA A 275 6.46 -6.44 8.04
C ALA A 275 5.05 -6.10 7.53
N CYS A 276 4.04 -5.94 8.40
CA CYS A 276 2.69 -5.51 8.03
C CYS A 276 2.66 -4.16 7.32
N ILE A 277 3.32 -3.14 7.86
CA ILE A 277 3.36 -1.80 7.24
C ILE A 277 4.11 -1.86 5.90
N MET A 278 5.26 -2.53 5.86
CA MET A 278 6.04 -2.71 4.64
C MET A 278 5.23 -3.40 3.55
N SER A 279 4.44 -4.40 3.93
CA SER A 279 3.56 -5.17 3.05
C SER A 279 2.49 -4.31 2.38
N GLY A 280 1.82 -3.44 3.14
CA GLY A 280 0.82 -2.53 2.57
C GLY A 280 1.41 -1.61 1.49
N SER A 281 2.63 -1.12 1.73
CA SER A 281 3.31 -0.28 0.74
C SER A 281 3.84 -1.07 -0.44
N LEU A 282 4.41 -2.26 -0.23
CA LEU A 282 4.87 -3.14 -1.30
C LEU A 282 3.73 -3.56 -2.24
N SER A 283 2.55 -3.89 -1.70
CA SER A 283 1.33 -4.20 -2.49
C SER A 283 0.90 -3.03 -3.39
N SER A 284 0.99 -1.82 -2.86
CA SER A 284 0.68 -0.60 -3.62
C SER A 284 1.73 -0.37 -4.71
N ILE A 285 3.03 -0.56 -4.39
CA ILE A 285 4.14 -0.25 -5.29
C ILE A 285 4.15 -1.23 -6.46
N SER A 286 3.97 -2.53 -6.20
CA SER A 286 3.92 -3.56 -7.23
C SER A 286 2.79 -3.28 -8.23
N SER A 287 1.61 -2.91 -7.72
CA SER A 287 0.45 -2.51 -8.53
C SER A 287 0.72 -1.27 -9.36
N GLY A 288 1.32 -0.24 -8.75
CA GLY A 288 1.69 1.00 -9.41
C GLY A 288 2.69 0.78 -10.55
N ILE A 289 3.80 0.08 -10.28
CA ILE A 289 4.83 -0.26 -11.28
C ILE A 289 4.21 -1.04 -12.44
N ASN A 290 3.38 -2.05 -12.15
CA ASN A 290 2.73 -2.85 -13.16
C ASN A 290 1.75 -2.04 -14.03
N SER A 291 1.01 -1.11 -13.42
CA SER A 291 0.12 -0.20 -14.15
C SER A 291 0.85 0.83 -15.00
N ILE A 292 1.92 1.44 -14.48
CA ILE A 292 2.78 2.35 -15.26
C ILE A 292 3.36 1.61 -16.46
N THR A 293 3.89 0.41 -16.23
CA THR A 293 4.47 -0.41 -17.31
C THR A 293 3.43 -0.75 -18.37
N ALA A 294 2.21 -1.09 -17.95
CA ALA A 294 1.10 -1.38 -18.87
C ALA A 294 0.75 -0.18 -19.76
N VAL A 295 0.57 1.01 -19.18
CA VAL A 295 0.21 2.21 -19.97
C VAL A 295 1.37 2.75 -20.79
N MET A 296 2.62 2.67 -20.29
CA MET A 296 3.79 3.07 -21.05
C MET A 296 4.00 2.19 -22.29
N VAL A 297 3.82 0.87 -22.16
CA VAL A 297 3.99 -0.04 -23.28
C VAL A 297 2.84 0.08 -24.30
N GLU A 298 1.58 0.09 -23.86
CA GLU A 298 0.43 0.13 -24.78
C GLU A 298 0.17 1.51 -25.37
N ASP A 299 0.33 2.58 -24.60
CA ASP A 299 -0.15 3.91 -24.99
C ASP A 299 0.96 4.85 -25.45
N ILE A 300 2.20 4.61 -25.05
CA ILE A 300 3.36 5.38 -25.52
C ILE A 300 4.17 4.56 -26.53
N TRP A 301 4.71 3.41 -26.12
CA TRP A 301 5.69 2.66 -26.94
C TRP A 301 5.07 2.08 -28.21
N LYS A 302 3.98 1.32 -28.10
CA LYS A 302 3.31 0.71 -29.27
C LYS A 302 2.69 1.76 -30.19
N ARG A 303 2.31 2.92 -29.68
CA ARG A 303 1.60 3.94 -30.47
C ARG A 303 2.53 4.93 -31.15
N LEU A 304 3.53 5.43 -30.44
CA LEU A 304 4.41 6.50 -30.92
C LEU A 304 5.69 5.96 -31.56
N ILE A 305 6.21 4.84 -31.07
CA ILE A 305 7.55 4.35 -31.45
C ILE A 305 7.46 3.22 -32.48
N THR A 306 6.48 2.31 -32.39
CA THR A 306 6.44 1.13 -33.28
C THR A 306 5.10 0.96 -34.01
N ARG A 307 5.00 1.42 -35.25
CA ARG A 307 3.86 1.13 -36.16
C ARG A 307 3.80 -0.33 -36.65
N ARG A 308 4.81 -1.17 -36.35
CA ARG A 308 4.85 -2.60 -36.71
C ARG A 308 4.56 -3.46 -35.48
N ALA A 309 3.84 -4.57 -35.68
CA ALA A 309 3.60 -5.59 -34.66
C ALA A 309 4.94 -6.15 -34.15
N LEU A 310 5.40 -5.65 -33.01
CA LEU A 310 6.56 -6.20 -32.29
C LEU A 310 6.25 -7.64 -31.87
N SER A 311 7.19 -8.55 -32.10
CA SER A 311 7.10 -9.94 -31.62
C SER A 311 6.85 -9.96 -30.12
N ASP A 312 5.89 -10.78 -29.67
CA ASP A 312 5.47 -10.86 -28.26
C ASP A 312 6.66 -11.10 -27.30
N LYS A 313 7.68 -11.86 -27.73
CA LYS A 313 8.90 -12.09 -26.94
C LYS A 313 9.67 -10.80 -26.63
N PHE A 314 9.78 -9.89 -27.59
CA PHE A 314 10.51 -8.63 -27.39
C PHE A 314 9.73 -7.68 -26.49
N GLN A 315 8.38 -7.69 -26.59
CA GLN A 315 7.52 -6.90 -25.71
C GLN A 315 7.58 -7.39 -24.25
N THR A 316 7.63 -8.71 -24.03
CA THR A 316 7.84 -9.30 -22.69
C THR A 316 9.21 -8.93 -22.13
N ILE A 317 10.27 -8.92 -22.97
CA ILE A 317 11.61 -8.51 -22.53
C ILE A 317 11.64 -7.02 -22.19
N LEU A 318 11.04 -6.16 -23.01
CA LEU A 318 11.01 -4.72 -22.78
C LEU A 318 10.21 -4.36 -21.52
N SER A 319 9.04 -4.98 -21.30
CA SER A 319 8.26 -4.79 -20.07
C SER A 319 9.00 -5.29 -18.83
N LYS A 320 9.76 -6.39 -18.93
CA LYS A 320 10.67 -6.83 -17.87
C LYS A 320 11.83 -5.85 -17.64
N CYS A 321 12.36 -5.22 -18.68
CA CYS A 321 13.42 -4.21 -18.55
C CYS A 321 12.91 -2.88 -17.98
N ILE A 322 11.69 -2.44 -18.32
CA ILE A 322 11.06 -1.24 -17.74
C ILE A 322 10.77 -1.45 -16.25
N CYS A 323 10.38 -2.65 -15.82
CA CYS A 323 10.31 -2.98 -14.40
C CYS A 323 11.67 -3.10 -13.69
N LYS A 324 12.80 -3.07 -14.43
CA LYS A 324 14.14 -3.33 -13.89
C LYS A 324 15.00 -2.05 -13.74
N ASN A 325 14.51 -0.90 -14.21
CA ASN A 325 15.12 0.42 -14.03
C ASN A 325 14.26 1.29 -13.11
#